data_AF-X1PP69-F1
#
_entry.id   AF-X1PP69-F1
#
_cell.length_a   1.000
_cell.length_b   1.000
_cell.length_c   1.000
_cell.angle_alpha   90.00
_cell.angle_beta   90.00
_cell.angle_gamma   90.00
#
_symmetry.space_group_name_H-M   'P 1'
#
loop_
_entity.id
_entity.type
_entity.pdbx_description
1 polymer ?
#
loop_
_entity_poly.entity_id
_entity_poly.type
_entity_poly.pdbx_seq_one_letter_code
_entity_poly.pdbx_strand_id
1 'polypeptide(L)'
;AFNFTLIFSAISFVPLFVVDHLRESEEAAAAMLALFYSGGLWAGPLGGYLSDRMGRVPVLVVACLISGPVIYLMSLAPFGWSLSAVLIIIGAVMHIPMPVSEAYIVGHTLERRRSTVLGIYFFLARGGPGIITPVIGYIIDHSSFYAAFTVVGVALVALTLGCAVFLWSSRD
;
A
#
# COMPACT_ATOMS: atom_id res chain seq x y z
N ALA A 1 -8.28 3.81 -1.83
CA ALA A 1 -7.81 4.84 -0.87
C ALA A 1 -7.09 4.21 0.33
N PHE A 2 -7.77 3.45 1.21
CA PHE A 2 -7.17 2.93 2.45
C PHE A 2 -5.86 2.13 2.29
N ASN A 3 -5.79 1.24 1.28
CA ASN A 3 -4.57 0.46 1.00
C ASN A 3 -3.35 1.38 0.77
N PHE A 4 -3.52 2.37 -0.11
CA PHE A 4 -2.48 3.36 -0.39
C PHE A 4 -2.10 4.14 0.86
N THR A 5 -3.09 4.61 1.63
CA THR A 5 -2.87 5.38 2.85
C THR A 5 -1.98 4.64 3.84
N LEU A 6 -2.32 3.39 4.16
CA LEU A 6 -1.59 2.59 5.15
C LEU A 6 -0.18 2.25 4.68
N ILE A 7 -0.03 1.82 3.42
CA ILE A 7 1.29 1.48 2.87
C ILE A 7 2.18 2.71 2.79
N PHE A 8 1.68 3.83 2.25
CA PHE A 8 2.46 5.06 2.11
C PHE A 8 2.92 5.60 3.46
N SER A 9 2.05 5.56 4.47
CA SER A 9 2.41 5.96 5.83
C SER A 9 3.48 5.06 6.44
N ALA A 10 3.46 3.75 6.20
CA ALA A 10 4.52 2.85 6.64
C ALA A 10 5.84 3.08 5.90
N ILE A 11 5.78 3.25 4.57
CA ILE A 11 6.97 3.44 3.72
C ILE A 11 7.69 4.76 4.03
N SER A 12 6.97 5.76 4.54
CA SER A 12 7.57 7.02 5.00
C SER A 12 8.64 6.83 6.09
N PHE A 13 8.61 5.69 6.81
CA PHE A 13 9.59 5.33 7.83
C PHE A 13 10.66 4.34 7.36
N VAL A 14 10.66 3.91 6.09
CA VAL A 14 11.69 2.99 5.57
C VAL A 14 13.11 3.55 5.72
N PRO A 15 13.39 4.84 5.44
CA PRO A 15 14.73 5.37 5.66
C PRO A 15 15.16 5.27 7.13
N LEU A 16 14.27 5.63 8.06
CA LEU A 16 14.52 5.51 9.50
C LEU A 16 14.68 4.05 9.92
N PHE A 17 13.91 3.13 9.36
CA PHE A 17 14.07 1.70 9.62
C PHE A 17 15.46 1.20 9.18
N VAL A 18 15.94 1.61 8.00
CA VAL A 18 17.26 1.20 7.50
C VAL A 18 18.39 1.80 8.34
N VAL A 19 18.29 3.07 8.74
CA VAL A 19 19.34 3.76 9.51
C VAL A 19 19.31 3.38 10.99
N ASP A 20 18.15 3.48 11.64
CA ASP A 20 18.05 3.34 13.10
C ASP A 20 17.94 1.88 13.56
N HIS A 21 17.23 1.04 12.79
CA HIS A 21 17.01 -0.36 13.15
C HIS A 21 18.06 -1.28 12.52
N LEU A 22 18.30 -1.16 11.21
CA LEU A 22 19.28 -2.01 10.51
C LEU A 22 20.72 -1.48 10.64
N ARG A 23 20.91 -0.25 11.14
CA ARG A 23 22.23 0.38 11.37
C ARG A 23 23.06 0.56 10.09
N GLU A 24 22.38 0.78 8.97
CA GLU A 24 22.98 1.02 7.65
C GLU A 24 23.08 2.51 7.32
N SER A 25 23.75 2.84 6.22
CA SER A 25 24.00 4.23 5.82
C SER A 25 22.76 4.94 5.22
N GLU A 26 22.80 6.27 5.20
CA GLU A 26 21.74 7.08 4.56
C GLU A 26 21.65 6.81 3.05
N GLU A 27 22.77 6.53 2.39
CA GLU A 27 22.80 6.15 0.97
C GLU A 27 22.10 4.81 0.73
N ALA A 28 22.31 3.84 1.63
CA ALA A 28 21.61 2.56 1.58
C ALA A 28 20.09 2.74 1.77
N ALA A 29 19.68 3.60 2.70
CA ALA A 29 18.28 3.97 2.90
C ALA A 29 17.65 4.60 1.64
N ALA A 30 18.35 5.54 1.01
CA ALA A 30 17.92 6.15 -0.24
C ALA A 30 17.82 5.12 -1.38
N ALA A 31 18.77 4.19 -1.48
CA ALA A 31 18.74 3.11 -2.46
C ALA A 31 17.53 2.18 -2.25
N MET A 32 17.22 1.81 -1.00
CA MET A 32 16.03 1.03 -0.66
C MET A 32 14.73 1.74 -1.06
N LEU A 33 14.66 3.05 -0.82
CA LEU A 33 13.51 3.85 -1.23
C LEU A 33 13.39 3.93 -2.77
N ALA A 34 14.52 4.03 -3.49
CA ALA A 34 14.53 3.98 -4.94
C ALA A 34 14.02 2.64 -5.49
N LEU A 35 14.38 1.52 -4.85
CA LEU A 35 13.87 0.20 -5.21
C LEU A 35 12.36 0.08 -5.00
N PHE A 36 11.84 0.62 -3.89
CA PHE A 36 10.40 0.73 -3.67
C PHE A 36 9.71 1.50 -4.81
N TYR A 37 10.19 2.68 -5.17
CA TYR A 37 9.59 3.46 -6.27
C TYR A 37 9.77 2.78 -7.63
N SER A 38 10.87 2.06 -7.85
CA SER A 38 11.09 1.23 -9.04
C SER A 38 10.03 0.13 -9.16
N GLY A 39 9.66 -0.54 -8.07
CA GLY A 39 8.54 -1.48 -8.05
C GLY A 39 7.22 -0.81 -8.47
N GLY A 40 6.99 0.43 -8.01
CA GLY A 40 5.83 1.23 -8.38
C GLY A 40 5.78 1.61 -9.87
N LEU A 41 6.93 1.82 -10.52
CA LEU A 41 6.99 2.15 -11.95
C LEU A 41 6.31 1.09 -12.82
N TRP A 42 6.48 -0.18 -12.47
CA TRP A 42 5.91 -1.31 -13.22
C TRP A 42 4.42 -1.56 -12.93
N ALA A 43 3.89 -0.94 -11.89
CA ALA A 43 2.54 -1.18 -11.41
C ALA A 43 1.45 -0.74 -12.40
N GLY A 44 1.68 0.33 -13.17
CA GLY A 44 0.72 0.82 -14.17
C GLY A 44 0.49 -0.21 -15.28
N PRO A 45 1.54 -0.60 -16.04
CA PRO A 45 1.44 -1.62 -17.07
C PRO A 45 0.94 -2.97 -16.54
N LEU A 46 1.50 -3.46 -15.43
CA LEU A 46 1.11 -4.74 -14.84
C LEU A 46 -0.32 -4.72 -14.33
N GLY A 47 -0.70 -3.67 -13.59
CA GLY A 47 -2.03 -3.51 -13.02
C GLY A 47 -3.11 -3.39 -14.10
N GLY A 48 -2.87 -2.59 -15.13
CA GLY A 48 -3.76 -2.47 -16.29
C GLY A 48 -3.96 -3.81 -16.98
N TYR A 49 -2.87 -4.42 -17.45
CA TYR A 49 -2.90 -5.71 -18.16
C TYR A 49 -3.57 -6.83 -17.36
N LEU A 50 -3.24 -6.97 -16.07
CA LEU A 50 -3.86 -7.98 -15.20
C LEU A 50 -5.35 -7.68 -15.00
N SER A 51 -5.72 -6.42 -14.78
CA SER A 51 -7.12 -6.03 -14.54
C SER A 51 -8.02 -6.20 -15.76
N ASP A 52 -7.47 -6.02 -16.96
CA ASP A 52 -8.20 -6.20 -18.21
C ASP A 52 -8.45 -7.68 -18.51
N ARG A 53 -7.53 -8.58 -18.11
CA ARG A 53 -7.67 -10.03 -18.32
C ARG A 53 -8.44 -10.76 -17.23
N MET A 54 -8.18 -10.44 -15.96
CA MET A 54 -8.73 -11.15 -14.80
C MET A 54 -9.95 -10.44 -14.19
N GLY A 55 -10.25 -9.24 -14.65
CA GLY A 55 -11.25 -8.36 -14.07
C GLY A 55 -10.69 -7.44 -12.99
N ARG A 56 -11.26 -6.23 -12.90
CA ARG A 56 -10.79 -5.16 -12.00
C ARG A 56 -10.89 -5.55 -10.52
N VAL A 57 -12.02 -6.13 -10.12
CA VAL A 57 -12.31 -6.44 -8.70
C VAL A 57 -11.37 -7.54 -8.15
N PRO A 58 -11.16 -8.69 -8.81
CA PRO A 58 -10.21 -9.70 -8.34
C PRO A 58 -8.79 -9.16 -8.19
N VAL A 59 -8.30 -8.39 -9.16
CA VAL A 59 -6.95 -7.80 -9.11
C VAL A 59 -6.80 -6.82 -7.95
N LEU A 60 -7.81 -5.98 -7.69
CA LEU A 60 -7.83 -5.10 -6.53
C LEU A 60 -7.77 -5.87 -5.21
N VAL A 61 -8.62 -6.90 -5.06
CA VAL A 61 -8.69 -7.68 -3.82
C VAL A 61 -7.37 -8.42 -3.58
N VAL A 62 -6.80 -9.06 -4.61
CA VAL A 62 -5.52 -9.78 -4.49
C VAL A 62 -4.38 -8.83 -4.13
N ALA A 63 -4.27 -7.67 -4.78
CA ALA A 63 -3.23 -6.69 -4.48
C ALA A 63 -3.34 -6.17 -3.02
N CYS A 64 -4.55 -5.85 -2.57
CA CYS A 64 -4.79 -5.43 -1.19
C CYS A 64 -4.52 -6.56 -0.17
N LEU A 65 -4.88 -7.80 -0.48
CA LEU A 65 -4.61 -8.95 0.40
C LEU A 65 -3.11 -9.23 0.52
N ILE A 66 -2.35 -9.14 -0.57
CA ILE A 66 -0.89 -9.31 -0.57
C ILE A 66 -0.19 -8.18 0.21
N SER A 67 -0.75 -6.97 0.20
CA SER A 67 -0.12 -5.81 0.85
C SER A 67 0.14 -6.02 2.34
N GLY A 68 -0.77 -6.69 3.07
CA GLY A 68 -0.61 -6.94 4.50
C GLY A 68 0.57 -7.86 4.85
N PRO A 69 0.63 -9.10 4.32
CA PRO A 69 1.77 -10.00 4.52
C PRO A 69 3.10 -9.40 4.07
N VAL A 70 3.14 -8.66 2.96
CA VAL A 70 4.41 -8.10 2.47
C VAL A 70 4.89 -6.95 3.37
N ILE A 71 4.00 -6.11 3.90
CA ILE A 71 4.36 -5.11 4.92
C ILE A 71 4.86 -5.78 6.21
N TYR A 72 4.24 -6.89 6.64
CA TYR A 72 4.73 -7.65 7.78
C TYR A 72 6.13 -8.24 7.50
N LEU A 73 6.35 -8.82 6.32
CA LEU A 73 7.65 -9.37 5.91
C LEU A 73 8.76 -8.32 5.91
N MET A 74 8.45 -7.05 5.64
CA MET A 74 9.42 -5.94 5.72
C MET A 74 10.06 -5.83 7.11
N SER A 75 9.30 -6.13 8.17
CA SER A 75 9.81 -6.09 9.54
C SER A 75 10.74 -7.25 9.91
N LEU A 76 10.69 -8.34 9.12
CA LEU A 76 11.48 -9.55 9.34
C LEU A 76 12.68 -9.64 8.38
N ALA A 77 12.64 -8.89 7.27
CA ALA A 77 13.62 -8.98 6.20
C ALA A 77 14.95 -8.34 6.66
N PRO A 78 16.06 -9.09 6.70
CA PRO A 78 17.38 -8.51 6.93
C PRO A 78 17.79 -7.62 5.76
N PHE A 79 18.69 -6.69 6.03
CA PHE A 79 19.29 -5.85 4.99
C PHE A 79 19.91 -6.70 3.86
N GLY A 80 19.78 -6.23 2.62
CA GLY A 80 20.27 -6.92 1.43
C GLY A 80 19.15 -7.33 0.48
N TRP A 81 19.35 -8.46 -0.23
CA TRP A 81 18.46 -8.87 -1.32
C TRP A 81 17.01 -9.11 -0.89
N SER A 82 16.80 -9.60 0.35
CA SER A 82 15.47 -9.92 0.85
C SER A 82 14.62 -8.66 1.06
N LEU A 83 15.18 -7.64 1.72
CA LEU A 83 14.53 -6.34 1.90
C LEU A 83 14.29 -5.66 0.55
N SER A 84 15.26 -5.71 -0.36
CA SER A 84 15.11 -5.19 -1.73
C SER A 84 13.92 -5.81 -2.46
N ALA A 85 13.79 -7.14 -2.43
CA ALA A 85 12.68 -7.85 -3.06
C ALA A 85 11.34 -7.45 -2.42
N VAL A 86 11.28 -7.40 -1.09
CA VAL A 86 10.09 -6.97 -0.35
C VAL A 86 9.68 -5.55 -0.75
N LEU A 87 10.61 -4.60 -0.80
CA LEU A 87 10.31 -3.21 -1.15
C LEU A 87 9.83 -3.04 -2.59
N ILE A 88 10.41 -3.77 -3.55
CA ILE A 88 9.94 -3.80 -4.93
C ILE A 88 8.48 -4.31 -4.98
N ILE A 89 8.19 -5.39 -4.26
CA ILE A 89 6.83 -5.94 -4.20
C ILE A 89 5.88 -4.92 -3.59
N ILE A 90 6.23 -4.30 -2.44
CA ILE A 90 5.40 -3.27 -1.79
C ILE A 90 5.14 -2.10 -2.75
N GLY A 91 6.17 -1.65 -3.47
CA GLY A 91 6.06 -0.63 -4.51
C GLY A 91 5.01 -0.98 -5.56
N ALA A 92 5.07 -2.22 -6.07
CA ALA A 92 4.11 -2.71 -7.05
C ALA A 92 2.68 -2.81 -6.48
N VAL A 93 2.50 -3.46 -5.32
CA VAL A 93 1.15 -3.65 -4.74
C VAL A 93 0.53 -2.35 -4.21
N MET A 94 1.33 -1.33 -3.87
CA MET A 94 0.80 -0.01 -3.52
C MET A 94 0.19 0.70 -4.74
N HIS A 95 0.85 0.60 -5.89
CA HIS A 95 0.49 1.38 -7.07
C HIS A 95 -0.47 0.66 -8.02
N ILE A 96 -0.52 -0.68 -8.05
CA ILE A 96 -1.45 -1.45 -8.92
C ILE A 96 -2.91 -1.06 -8.66
N PRO A 97 -3.38 -0.92 -7.40
CA PRO A 97 -4.78 -0.59 -7.15
C PRO A 97 -5.22 0.79 -7.61
N MET A 98 -4.29 1.75 -7.81
CA MET A 98 -4.62 3.12 -8.21
C MET A 98 -5.35 3.19 -9.55
N PRO A 99 -4.73 2.81 -10.69
CA PRO A 99 -5.38 2.90 -12.00
C PRO A 99 -6.63 2.01 -12.09
N VAL A 100 -6.62 0.85 -11.41
CA VAL A 100 -7.76 -0.08 -11.42
C VAL A 100 -8.96 0.50 -10.66
N SER A 101 -8.72 1.15 -9.52
CA SER A 101 -9.77 1.83 -8.74
C SER A 101 -10.33 3.04 -9.50
N GLU A 102 -9.47 3.84 -10.12
CA GLU A 102 -9.89 5.00 -10.91
C GLU A 102 -10.75 4.58 -12.10
N ALA A 103 -10.31 3.58 -12.87
CA ALA A 103 -11.08 3.03 -13.98
C ALA A 103 -12.42 2.44 -13.50
N TYR A 104 -12.42 1.76 -12.35
CA TYR A 104 -13.65 1.24 -11.74
C TYR A 104 -14.63 2.35 -11.35
N ILE A 105 -14.16 3.40 -10.67
CA ILE A 105 -14.97 4.55 -10.25
C ILE A 105 -15.56 5.25 -11.47
N VAL A 106 -14.75 5.54 -12.50
CA VAL A 106 -15.23 6.21 -13.72
C VAL A 106 -16.28 5.35 -14.44
N GLY A 107 -16.09 4.03 -14.49
CA GLY A 107 -17.01 3.10 -15.12
C GLY A 107 -18.35 2.91 -14.38
N HIS A 108 -18.37 3.02 -13.05
CA HIS A 108 -19.54 2.72 -12.22
C HIS A 108 -20.21 3.97 -11.60
N THR A 109 -19.71 5.17 -11.90
CA THR A 109 -20.29 6.42 -11.40
C THR A 109 -20.95 7.21 -12.53
N LEU A 110 -22.15 7.75 -12.25
CA LEU A 110 -22.85 8.69 -13.12
C LEU A 110 -21.95 9.88 -13.48
N GLU A 111 -21.97 10.30 -14.74
CA GLU A 111 -21.09 11.36 -15.27
C GLU A 111 -21.07 12.63 -14.42
N ARG A 112 -22.26 13.09 -13.99
CA ARG A 112 -22.43 14.27 -13.12
C ARG A 112 -21.74 14.16 -11.75
N ARG A 113 -21.48 12.95 -11.26
CA ARG A 113 -20.90 12.69 -9.92
C ARG A 113 -19.46 12.20 -9.97
N ARG A 114 -18.90 11.89 -11.15
CA ARG A 114 -17.55 11.30 -11.29
C ARG A 114 -16.48 12.14 -10.59
N SER A 115 -16.47 13.45 -10.84
CA SER A 115 -15.46 14.36 -10.26
C SER A 115 -15.56 14.42 -8.73
N THR A 116 -16.77 14.41 -8.16
CA THR A 116 -16.96 14.39 -6.70
C THR A 116 -16.47 13.08 -6.09
N VAL A 117 -16.80 11.95 -6.70
CA VAL A 117 -16.36 10.63 -6.19
C VAL A 117 -14.84 10.47 -6.30
N LEU A 118 -14.24 10.87 -7.42
CA LEU A 118 -12.78 10.91 -7.56
C LEU A 118 -12.13 11.90 -6.59
N GLY A 119 -12.75 13.06 -6.37
CA GLY A 119 -12.28 14.04 -5.37
C GLY A 119 -12.22 13.45 -3.96
N ILE A 120 -13.27 12.74 -3.53
CA ILE A 120 -13.29 12.02 -2.25
C ILE A 120 -12.21 10.93 -2.23
N TYR A 121 -12.08 10.15 -3.30
CA TYR A 121 -11.06 9.12 -3.42
C TYR A 121 -9.64 9.68 -3.24
N PHE A 122 -9.30 10.76 -3.95
CA PHE A 122 -7.99 11.40 -3.85
C PHE A 122 -7.78 12.10 -2.51
N PHE A 123 -8.81 12.73 -1.95
CA PHE A 123 -8.75 13.33 -0.62
C PHE A 123 -8.38 12.28 0.43
N LEU A 124 -9.04 11.12 0.41
CA LEU A 124 -8.71 10.02 1.32
C LEU A 124 -7.32 9.44 1.03
N ALA A 125 -6.96 9.22 -0.23
CA ALA A 125 -5.68 8.63 -0.60
C ALA A 125 -4.49 9.55 -0.25
N ARG A 126 -4.60 10.86 -0.47
CA ARG A 126 -3.53 11.84 -0.25
C ARG A 126 -3.57 12.49 1.14
N GLY A 127 -4.75 12.73 1.67
CA GLY A 127 -4.96 13.31 3.00
C GLY A 127 -4.88 12.29 4.13
N GLY A 128 -5.30 11.04 3.88
CA GLY A 128 -5.24 9.96 4.86
C GLY A 128 -3.85 9.77 5.49
N PRO A 129 -2.75 9.77 4.71
CA PRO A 129 -1.41 9.68 5.29
C PRO A 129 -1.08 10.75 6.31
N GLY A 130 -1.64 11.96 6.17
CA GLY A 130 -1.44 13.05 7.14
C GLY A 130 -1.92 12.72 8.56
N ILE A 131 -2.88 11.80 8.69
CA ILE A 131 -3.40 11.34 9.99
C ILE A 131 -2.69 10.06 10.43
N ILE A 132 -2.46 9.13 9.50
CA ILE A 132 -1.94 7.79 9.82
C ILE A 132 -0.43 7.81 10.11
N THR A 133 0.36 8.64 9.40
CA THR A 133 1.82 8.69 9.59
C THR A 133 2.21 9.07 11.03
N PRO A 134 1.63 10.09 11.69
CA PRO A 134 1.90 10.37 13.10
C PRO A 134 1.55 9.21 14.05
N VAL A 135 0.45 8.49 13.78
CA VAL A 135 0.04 7.34 14.61
C VAL A 135 1.07 6.20 14.51
N ILE A 136 1.55 5.92 13.30
CA ILE A 136 2.61 4.92 13.09
C ILE A 136 3.91 5.38 13.77
N GLY A 137 4.31 6.64 13.61
CA GLY A 137 5.48 7.21 14.27
C GLY A 137 5.42 7.08 15.79
N TYR A 138 4.27 7.40 16.39
CA TYR A 138 4.06 7.22 17.82
C TYR A 138 4.27 5.76 18.29
N ILE A 139 3.79 4.78 17.51
CA ILE A 139 4.01 3.35 17.81
C ILE A 139 5.49 2.98 17.67
N ILE A 140 6.19 3.51 16.67
CA ILE A 140 7.63 3.27 16.48
C ILE A 140 8.42 3.78 17.68
N ASP A 141 8.15 5.01 18.11
CA ASP A 141 8.87 5.68 19.20
C ASP A 141 8.65 4.99 20.56
N HIS A 142 7.46 4.42 20.80
CA HIS A 142 7.10 3.84 22.10
C HIS A 142 7.23 2.31 22.17
N SER A 143 7.31 1.63 21.03
CA SER A 143 7.32 0.17 20.97
C SER A 143 8.46 -0.35 20.09
N SER A 144 8.31 -0.28 18.77
CA SER A 144 9.34 -0.67 17.78
C SER A 144 8.79 -0.55 16.35
N PHE A 145 9.71 -0.54 15.38
CA PHE A 145 9.38 -0.72 13.97
C PHE A 145 8.60 -2.02 13.70
N TYR A 146 8.99 -3.12 14.36
CA TYR A 146 8.31 -4.41 14.22
C TYR A 146 6.82 -4.33 14.62
N ALA A 147 6.53 -3.72 15.77
CA ALA A 147 5.16 -3.53 16.23
C ALA A 147 4.36 -2.67 15.25
N ALA A 148 4.93 -1.54 14.81
CA ALA A 148 4.27 -0.61 13.90
C ALA A 148 3.92 -1.27 12.55
N PHE A 149 4.88 -1.95 11.92
CA PHE A 149 4.64 -2.62 10.63
C PHE A 149 3.70 -3.82 10.76
N THR A 150 3.73 -4.55 11.89
CA THR A 150 2.76 -5.62 12.17
C THR A 150 1.34 -5.07 12.28
N VAL A 151 1.13 -3.97 13.02
CA VAL A 151 -0.18 -3.31 13.15
C VAL A 151 -0.70 -2.87 11.78
N VAL A 152 0.15 -2.27 10.95
CA VAL A 152 -0.22 -1.87 9.58
C VAL A 152 -0.58 -3.09 8.73
N GLY A 153 0.23 -4.15 8.78
CA GLY A 153 -0.02 -5.39 8.03
C GLY A 153 -1.34 -6.04 8.41
N VAL A 154 -1.64 -6.15 9.71
CA VAL A 154 -2.92 -6.68 10.22
C VAL A 154 -4.09 -5.79 9.81
N ALA A 155 -3.96 -4.47 9.94
CA ALA A 155 -5.00 -3.53 9.54
C ALA A 155 -5.31 -3.63 8.04
N LEU A 156 -4.28 -3.76 7.19
CA LEU A 156 -4.44 -3.96 5.75
C LEU A 156 -5.24 -5.24 5.44
N VAL A 157 -4.89 -6.38 6.05
CA VAL A 157 -5.62 -7.64 5.84
C VAL A 157 -7.05 -7.52 6.35
N ALA A 158 -7.25 -7.02 7.57
CA ALA A 158 -8.56 -6.91 8.20
C ALA A 158 -9.51 -6.01 7.39
N LEU A 159 -9.04 -4.84 6.95
CA LEU A 159 -9.82 -3.93 6.12
C LEU A 159 -10.14 -4.55 4.76
N THR A 160 -9.17 -5.23 4.14
CA THR A 160 -9.37 -5.87 2.85
C THR A 160 -10.40 -6.99 2.93
N LEU A 161 -10.33 -7.83 3.96
CA LEU A 161 -11.33 -8.87 4.21
C LEU A 161 -12.71 -8.29 4.50
N GLY A 162 -12.79 -7.25 5.33
CA GLY A 162 -14.04 -6.54 5.60
C GLY A 162 -14.68 -5.97 4.33
N CYS A 163 -13.88 -5.33 3.47
CA CYS A 163 -14.34 -4.84 2.18
C CYS A 163 -14.75 -5.98 1.24
N ALA A 164 -14.00 -7.08 1.19
CA ALA A 164 -14.31 -8.23 0.35
C ALA A 164 -15.62 -8.89 0.76
N VAL A 165 -15.85 -9.08 2.07
CA VAL A 165 -17.09 -9.61 2.63
C VAL A 165 -18.26 -8.68 2.32
N PHE A 166 -18.11 -7.36 2.55
CA PHE A 166 -19.14 -6.38 2.26
C PHE A 166 -19.54 -6.38 0.77
N LEU A 167 -18.55 -6.40 -0.14
CA LEU A 167 -18.79 -6.46 -1.58
C LEU A 167 -19.46 -7.76 -2.02
N TRP A 168 -19.20 -8.87 -1.32
CA TRP A 168 -19.86 -10.13 -1.59
C TRP A 168 -21.31 -10.10 -1.08
N SER A 169 -21.55 -9.60 0.14
CA SER A 169 -22.91 -9.49 0.69
C SER A 169 -23.81 -8.51 -0.06
N SER A 170 -23.24 -7.53 -0.76
CA SER A 170 -24.01 -6.57 -1.56
C SER A 170 -24.36 -7.07 -2.96
N ARG A 171 -23.91 -8.27 -3.34
CA ARG A 171 -24.26 -8.93 -4.61
C ARG A 171 -25.50 -9.82 -4.51
N ASP A 172 -25.94 -10.12 -3.28
CA ASP A 172 -27.21 -10.78 -2.96
C ASP A 172 -28.31 -9.74 -2.70
#